data_AF-A0A2N2IUR1-F1
#
_entry.id   AF-A0A2N2IUR1-F1
#
_cell.length_a   1.000
_cell.length_b   1.000
_cell.length_c   1.000
_cell.angle_alpha   90.00
_cell.angle_beta   90.00
_cell.angle_gamma   90.00
#
_symmetry.space_group_name_H-M   'P 1'
#
loop_
_entity.id
_entity.type
_entity.pdbx_description
1 polymer ?
#
loop_
_entity_poly.entity_id
_entity_poly.type
_entity_poly.pdbx_seq_one_letter_code
_entity_poly.pdbx_strand_id
1 'polypeptide(L)'
;MFSRDVLKIDAATVVDTIQGHLREQVLGTLRRKGAVVGLSGGIDSSVVAALCTRALGEERVFGLFMPEHHSSDDSLMLGRMLAESIGIEARVEDIGPTLAAAGCYSRQDEAIRTVFPEYGPGYKSKITLPSILDGSRFNVFQLTIQTPEGEIKSSRMKPAAYLQLV
;
A
#
# COMPACT_ATOMS: atom_id res chain seq x y z
N MET A 1 -16.91 21.01 -5.57
CA MET A 1 -16.46 21.33 -6.94
C MET A 1 -14.93 21.23 -6.91
N PHE A 2 -14.33 20.22 -7.55
CA PHE A 2 -12.87 20.04 -7.56
C PHE A 2 -12.28 20.91 -8.67
N SER A 3 -11.37 21.84 -8.34
CA SER A 3 -10.56 22.58 -9.31
C SER A 3 -9.10 22.13 -9.23
N ARG A 4 -8.29 22.45 -10.24
CA ARG A 4 -6.83 22.20 -10.20
C ARG A 4 -6.13 22.94 -9.06
N ASP A 5 -6.77 23.97 -8.50
CA ASP A 5 -6.24 24.70 -7.36
C ASP A 5 -6.30 23.89 -6.05
N VAL A 6 -7.00 22.75 -6.00
CA VAL A 6 -6.96 21.86 -4.83
C VAL A 6 -5.55 21.30 -4.56
N LEU A 7 -4.68 21.31 -5.58
CA LEU A 7 -3.28 20.90 -5.47
C LEU A 7 -2.34 22.07 -5.13
N LYS A 8 -2.83 23.32 -5.03
CA LYS A 8 -2.05 24.46 -4.58
C LYS A 8 -1.97 24.42 -3.05
N ILE A 9 -0.96 23.73 -2.56
CA ILE A 9 -0.61 23.71 -1.14
C ILE A 9 0.72 24.43 -0.93
N ASP A 10 0.81 25.17 0.17
CA ASP A 10 2.11 25.57 0.71
C ASP A 10 2.68 24.37 1.47
N ALA A 11 3.51 23.59 0.79
CA ALA A 11 4.07 22.37 1.33
C ALA A 11 4.87 22.61 2.62
N ALA A 12 5.58 23.74 2.74
CA ALA A 12 6.36 24.05 3.94
C ALA A 12 5.44 24.28 5.14
N THR A 13 4.43 25.14 4.98
CA THR A 13 3.45 25.42 6.04
C THR A 13 2.68 24.16 6.46
N VAL A 14 2.31 23.31 5.50
CA VAL A 14 1.63 22.03 5.78
C VAL A 14 2.54 21.07 6.54
N VAL A 15 3.81 20.96 6.15
CA VAL A 15 4.82 20.13 6.85
C VAL A 15 4.95 20.58 8.30
N ASP A 16 5.13 21.88 8.55
CA ASP A 16 5.29 22.42 9.92
C ASP A 16 4.04 22.15 10.77
N THR A 17 2.86 22.31 10.17
CA THR A 17 1.58 22.01 10.81
C THR A 17 1.51 20.53 11.20
N ILE A 18 1.79 19.61 10.29
CA ILE A 18 1.74 18.16 10.55
C ILE A 18 2.78 17.76 11.60
N GLN A 19 3.99 18.31 11.55
CA GLN A 19 5.02 18.04 12.55
C GLN A 19 4.61 18.44 13.97
N GLY A 20 3.99 19.62 14.11
CA GLY A 20 3.44 20.07 15.40
C GLY A 20 2.41 19.07 15.95
N HIS A 21 1.49 18.64 15.11
CA HIS A 21 0.48 17.64 15.48
C HIS A 21 1.10 16.29 15.83
N LEU A 22 2.06 15.79 15.04
CA LEU A 22 2.76 14.54 15.32
C LEU A 22 3.47 14.58 16.68
N ARG A 23 4.17 15.69 16.97
CA ARG A 23 4.88 15.85 18.25
C ARG A 23 3.91 15.85 19.43
N GLU A 24 2.82 16.61 19.35
CA GLU A 24 1.81 16.70 20.40
C GLU A 24 1.07 15.38 20.60
N GLN A 25 0.68 14.72 19.52
CA GLN A 25 -0.01 13.44 19.58
C GLN A 25 0.88 12.35 20.16
N VAL A 26 2.09 12.19 19.63
CA VAL A 26 2.98 11.08 20.03
C VAL A 26 3.55 11.30 21.43
N LEU A 27 4.13 12.48 21.70
CA LEU A 27 4.84 12.72 22.97
C LEU A 27 3.93 13.24 24.08
N GLY A 28 2.90 14.02 23.75
CA GLY A 28 2.00 14.64 24.71
C GLY A 28 0.77 13.78 25.04
N THR A 29 -0.09 13.58 24.04
CA THR A 29 -1.38 12.90 24.21
C THR A 29 -1.21 11.40 24.46
N LEU A 30 -0.51 10.70 23.56
CA LEU A 30 -0.32 9.25 23.64
C LEU A 30 0.83 8.85 24.57
N ARG A 31 1.71 9.81 24.91
CA ARG A 31 2.89 9.61 25.78
C ARG A 31 3.77 8.43 25.34
N ARG A 32 3.97 8.30 24.02
CA ARG A 32 4.84 7.31 23.40
C ARG A 32 6.23 7.89 23.17
N LYS A 33 7.20 7.00 23.00
CA LYS A 33 8.61 7.38 22.84
C LYS A 33 9.01 7.63 21.39
N GLY A 34 8.15 7.31 20.43
CA GLY A 34 8.46 7.32 19.02
C GLY A 34 7.35 6.71 18.17
N ALA A 35 7.65 6.46 16.89
CA ALA A 35 6.74 5.89 15.91
C ALA A 35 7.36 4.68 15.20
N VAL A 36 6.53 3.70 14.87
CA VAL A 36 6.85 2.62 13.95
C VAL A 36 6.10 2.88 12.65
N VAL A 37 6.78 2.86 11.52
CA VAL A 37 6.19 3.16 10.20
C VAL A 37 6.41 1.98 9.27
N GLY A 38 5.32 1.44 8.73
CA GLY A 38 5.37 0.46 7.64
C GLY A 38 5.87 1.12 6.35
N LEU A 39 6.93 0.57 5.76
CA LEU A 39 7.53 1.07 4.53
C LEU A 39 7.24 0.10 3.37
N SER A 40 6.49 0.58 2.37
CA SER A 40 6.10 -0.22 1.19
C SER A 40 6.85 0.15 -0.08
N GLY A 41 7.75 1.14 -0.02
CA GLY A 41 8.38 1.76 -1.19
C GLY A 41 7.47 2.75 -1.95
N GLY A 42 6.24 2.95 -1.49
CA GLY A 42 5.30 3.93 -2.04
C GLY A 42 5.51 5.35 -1.52
N ILE A 43 4.97 6.33 -2.24
CA ILE A 43 5.09 7.76 -1.89
C ILE A 43 4.45 8.08 -0.52
N ASP A 44 3.31 7.48 -0.20
CA ASP A 44 2.56 7.80 1.02
C ASP A 44 3.34 7.42 2.28
N SER A 45 3.79 6.16 2.37
CA SER A 45 4.63 5.70 3.48
C SER A 45 5.94 6.49 3.55
N SER A 46 6.47 6.92 2.40
CA SER A 46 7.71 7.69 2.35
C SER A 46 7.55 9.07 2.95
N VAL A 47 6.47 9.76 2.62
CA VAL A 47 6.11 11.07 3.19
C VAL A 47 5.87 10.93 4.69
N VAL A 48 5.14 9.90 5.13
CA VAL A 48 4.88 9.65 6.56
C VAL A 48 6.19 9.44 7.32
N ALA A 49 7.08 8.56 6.83
CA ALA A 49 8.36 8.30 7.48
C ALA A 49 9.20 9.58 7.59
N ALA A 50 9.33 10.35 6.51
CA ALA A 50 10.07 11.61 6.51
C ALA A 50 9.48 12.66 7.48
N LEU A 51 8.14 12.78 7.55
CA LEU A 51 7.47 13.68 8.48
C LEU A 51 7.67 13.25 9.93
N CYS A 52 7.55 11.95 10.24
CA CYS A 52 7.83 11.40 11.56
C CYS A 52 9.27 11.67 11.98
N THR A 53 10.25 11.41 11.09
CA THR A 53 11.67 11.64 11.37
C THR A 53 11.94 13.10 11.67
N ARG A 54 11.39 14.03 10.86
CA ARG A 54 11.57 15.47 11.13
C ARG A 54 10.85 15.93 12.42
N ALA A 55 9.71 15.34 12.77
CA ALA A 55 8.94 15.73 13.95
C ALA A 55 9.54 15.22 15.27
N LEU A 56 10.02 13.97 15.26
CA LEU A 56 10.40 13.20 16.44
C LEU A 56 11.92 12.98 16.57
N GLY A 57 12.67 13.12 15.49
CA GLY A 57 14.08 12.72 15.38
C GLY A 57 14.23 11.27 14.91
N GLU A 58 15.32 10.99 14.18
CA GLU A 58 15.58 9.68 13.56
C GLU A 58 15.67 8.53 14.57
N GLU A 59 16.26 8.76 15.75
CA GLU A 59 16.35 7.76 16.83
C GLU A 59 14.99 7.33 17.40
N ARG A 60 13.93 8.09 17.13
CA ARG A 60 12.57 7.83 17.61
C ARG A 60 11.65 7.27 16.53
N VAL A 61 12.19 6.95 15.36
CA VAL A 61 11.43 6.39 14.25
C VAL A 61 12.05 5.07 13.82
N PHE A 62 11.20 4.04 13.73
CA PHE A 62 11.61 2.72 13.31
C PHE A 62 10.81 2.30 12.07
N GLY A 63 11.51 1.95 11.01
CA GLY A 63 10.93 1.45 9.76
C GLY A 63 10.66 -0.06 9.83
N LEU A 64 9.53 -0.49 9.27
CA LEU A 64 9.20 -1.91 9.14
C LEU A 64 8.82 -2.24 7.70
N PHE A 65 9.62 -3.08 7.05
CA PHE A 65 9.28 -3.68 5.77
C PHE A 65 8.55 -4.99 6.02
N MET A 66 7.39 -5.18 5.38
CA MET A 66 6.58 -6.39 5.51
C MET A 66 6.28 -7.00 4.14
N PRO A 67 7.31 -7.55 3.45
CA PRO A 67 7.08 -8.20 2.16
C PRO A 67 6.19 -9.44 2.33
N GLU A 68 5.48 -9.76 1.25
CA GLU A 68 4.70 -10.98 1.10
C GLU A 68 4.84 -11.55 -0.34
N HIS A 69 4.13 -12.63 -0.67
CA HIS A 69 4.33 -13.39 -1.91
C HIS A 69 4.14 -12.58 -3.20
N HIS A 70 3.28 -11.56 -3.18
CA HIS A 70 2.96 -10.70 -4.33
C HIS A 70 3.71 -9.36 -4.31
N SER A 71 4.62 -9.17 -3.34
CA SER A 71 5.36 -7.93 -3.19
C SER A 71 6.36 -7.76 -4.31
N SER A 72 6.51 -6.53 -4.82
CA SER A 72 7.49 -6.25 -5.86
C SER A 72 8.90 -6.16 -5.28
N ASP A 73 9.89 -6.65 -6.02
CA ASP A 73 11.31 -6.53 -5.63
C ASP A 73 11.71 -5.05 -5.48
N ASP A 74 11.18 -4.18 -6.34
CA ASP A 74 11.43 -2.73 -6.33
C ASP A 74 10.93 -2.06 -5.04
N SER A 75 9.82 -2.53 -4.47
CA SER A 75 9.24 -1.97 -3.23
C SER A 75 10.22 -2.00 -2.07
N LEU A 76 10.91 -3.13 -1.88
CA LEU A 76 11.88 -3.27 -0.80
C LEU A 76 13.13 -2.42 -1.05
N MET A 77 13.62 -2.39 -2.29
CA MET A 77 14.77 -1.56 -2.68
C MET A 77 14.49 -0.08 -2.41
N LEU A 78 13.38 0.46 -2.93
CA LEU A 78 13.00 1.86 -2.77
C LEU A 78 12.76 2.21 -1.29
N GLY A 79 12.13 1.31 -0.55
CA GLY A 79 11.91 1.49 0.88
C GLY A 79 13.21 1.57 1.69
N ARG A 80 14.21 0.74 1.36
CA ARG A 80 15.55 0.77 2.00
C ARG A 80 16.29 2.05 1.67
N MET A 81 16.31 2.46 0.39
CA MET A 81 16.92 3.71 -0.04
C MET A 81 16.35 4.91 0.73
N LEU A 82 15.03 4.94 0.94
CA LEU A 82 14.41 5.97 1.76
C LEU A 82 14.90 5.91 3.21
N ALA A 83 14.82 4.76 3.87
CA ALA A 83 15.19 4.62 5.28
C ALA A 83 16.64 5.08 5.53
N GLU A 84 17.56 4.69 4.64
CA GLU A 84 18.96 5.13 4.65
C GLU A 84 19.08 6.64 4.45
N SER A 85 18.33 7.23 3.51
CA SER A 85 18.40 8.67 3.22
C SER A 85 17.92 9.57 4.38
N ILE A 86 17.04 9.06 5.24
CA ILE A 86 16.48 9.79 6.39
C ILE A 86 17.04 9.31 7.73
N GLY A 87 18.04 8.42 7.73
CA GLY A 87 18.81 8.04 8.92
C GLY A 87 18.07 7.15 9.93
N ILE A 88 16.97 6.48 9.56
CA ILE A 88 16.20 5.66 10.50
C ILE A 88 16.64 4.20 10.50
N GLU A 89 16.58 3.55 11.67
CA GLU A 89 16.69 2.09 11.72
C GLU A 89 15.44 1.45 11.09
N ALA A 90 15.64 0.37 10.32
CA ALA A 90 14.53 -0.40 9.78
C ALA A 90 14.83 -1.91 9.77
N ARG A 91 13.76 -2.72 9.87
CA ARG A 91 13.83 -4.20 9.78
C ARG A 91 12.88 -4.74 8.73
N VAL A 92 13.24 -5.91 8.20
CA VAL A 92 12.39 -6.69 7.31
C VAL A 92 11.81 -7.85 8.09
N GLU A 93 10.48 -7.95 8.06
CA GLU A 93 9.72 -9.05 8.63
C GLU A 93 8.84 -9.65 7.53
N ASP A 94 9.23 -10.83 7.01
CA ASP A 94 8.45 -11.51 5.98
C ASP A 94 7.14 -12.05 6.58
N ILE A 95 6.01 -11.49 6.12
CA ILE A 95 4.67 -11.89 6.58
C ILE A 95 4.05 -12.96 5.69
N GLY A 96 4.71 -13.34 4.58
CA GLY A 96 4.25 -14.34 3.62
C GLY A 96 3.85 -15.67 4.26
N PRO A 97 4.71 -16.29 5.10
CA PRO A 97 4.37 -17.52 5.80
C PRO A 97 3.15 -17.38 6.74
N THR A 98 3.02 -16.26 7.43
CA THR A 98 1.87 -16.00 8.32
C THR A 98 0.57 -15.89 7.52
N LEU A 99 0.59 -15.17 6.39
CA LEU A 99 -0.57 -15.04 5.51
C LEU A 99 -0.96 -16.39 4.88
N ALA A 100 0.04 -17.19 4.49
CA ALA A 100 -0.19 -18.55 3.99
C ALA A 100 -0.84 -19.44 5.06
N ALA A 101 -0.30 -19.44 6.28
CA ALA A 101 -0.84 -20.21 7.40
C ALA A 101 -2.27 -19.77 7.78
N ALA A 102 -2.58 -18.47 7.67
CA ALA A 102 -3.92 -17.93 7.88
C ALA A 102 -4.90 -18.26 6.73
N GLY A 103 -4.43 -18.89 5.65
CA GLY A 103 -5.24 -19.25 4.48
C GLY A 103 -5.61 -18.06 3.58
N CYS A 104 -4.92 -16.93 3.69
CA CYS A 104 -5.23 -15.72 2.91
C CYS A 104 -5.13 -15.98 1.41
N TYR A 105 -4.04 -16.60 0.95
CA TYR A 105 -3.85 -16.90 -0.47
C TYR A 105 -4.85 -17.93 -1.00
N SER A 106 -5.22 -18.96 -0.20
CA SER A 106 -6.26 -19.93 -0.61
C SER A 106 -7.61 -19.24 -0.85
N ARG A 107 -8.03 -18.38 0.08
CA ARG A 107 -9.29 -17.63 -0.06
C ARG A 107 -9.26 -16.65 -1.23
N GLN A 108 -8.10 -16.05 -1.50
CA GLN A 108 -7.90 -15.18 -2.65
C GLN A 108 -8.04 -15.97 -3.97
N ASP A 109 -7.34 -17.09 -4.10
CA ASP A 109 -7.42 -17.98 -5.25
C ASP A 109 -8.84 -18.48 -5.50
N GLU A 110 -9.54 -18.91 -4.44
CA GLU A 110 -10.94 -19.33 -4.50
C GLU A 110 -11.83 -18.22 -5.05
N ALA A 111 -11.70 -16.99 -4.53
CA ALA A 111 -12.48 -15.85 -5.01
C ALA A 111 -12.20 -15.54 -6.49
N ILE A 112 -10.94 -15.57 -6.91
CA ILE A 112 -10.55 -15.34 -8.31
C ILE A 112 -11.13 -16.44 -9.20
N ARG A 113 -11.09 -17.70 -8.78
CA ARG A 113 -11.63 -18.84 -9.54
C ARG A 113 -13.14 -18.78 -9.74
N THR A 114 -13.89 -18.07 -8.90
CA THR A 114 -15.31 -17.82 -9.15
C THR A 114 -15.58 -16.95 -10.38
N VAL A 115 -14.55 -16.20 -10.82
CA VAL A 115 -14.59 -15.32 -12.01
C VAL A 115 -13.84 -15.94 -13.18
N PHE A 116 -12.66 -16.53 -12.91
CA PHE A 116 -11.79 -17.20 -13.88
C PHE A 116 -11.45 -18.61 -13.40
N PRO A 117 -12.27 -19.63 -13.72
CA PRO A 117 -12.06 -21.00 -13.27
C PRO A 117 -10.69 -21.59 -13.65
N GLU A 118 -10.05 -21.06 -14.70
CA GLU A 118 -8.71 -21.47 -15.14
C GLU A 118 -7.56 -20.91 -14.27
N TYR A 119 -7.83 -20.01 -13.32
CA TYR A 119 -6.79 -19.35 -12.54
C TYR A 119 -5.99 -20.32 -11.66
N GLY A 120 -4.66 -20.27 -11.78
CA GLY A 120 -3.76 -21.21 -11.11
C GLY A 120 -2.34 -20.68 -10.94
N PRO A 121 -1.38 -21.57 -10.62
CA PRO A 121 0.01 -21.19 -10.41
C PRO A 121 0.60 -20.41 -11.60
N GLY A 122 1.37 -19.37 -11.30
CA GLY A 122 2.02 -18.50 -12.31
C GLY A 122 1.11 -17.42 -12.89
N TYR A 123 -0.19 -17.42 -12.59
CA TYR A 123 -1.08 -16.34 -12.95
C TYR A 123 -0.83 -15.12 -12.03
N LYS A 124 -0.98 -13.93 -12.60
CA LYS A 124 -1.06 -12.68 -11.83
C LYS A 124 -2.48 -12.17 -11.83
N SER A 125 -2.88 -11.46 -10.79
CA SER A 125 -4.20 -10.84 -10.72
C SER A 125 -4.10 -9.42 -10.14
N LYS A 126 -5.04 -8.56 -10.56
CA LYS A 126 -5.25 -7.24 -9.99
C LYS A 126 -6.70 -6.83 -10.11
N ILE A 127 -7.18 -6.05 -9.14
CA ILE A 127 -8.45 -5.36 -9.24
C ILE A 127 -8.22 -4.04 -9.97
N THR A 128 -8.99 -3.80 -11.02
CA THR A 128 -8.92 -2.59 -11.83
C THR A 128 -10.25 -1.85 -11.83
N LEU A 129 -10.18 -0.55 -11.98
CA LEU A 129 -11.32 0.28 -12.37
C LEU A 129 -11.10 0.68 -13.83
N PRO A 130 -12.14 0.63 -14.67
CA PRO A 130 -12.06 1.22 -16.00
C PRO A 130 -11.76 2.72 -15.90
N SER A 131 -11.08 3.25 -16.91
CA SER A 131 -10.75 4.68 -17.00
C SER A 131 -12.01 5.53 -16.81
N ILE A 132 -11.92 6.51 -15.91
CA ILE A 132 -13.00 7.47 -15.62
C ILE A 132 -13.30 8.35 -16.84
N LEU A 133 -12.38 8.42 -17.81
CA LEU A 133 -12.49 9.23 -19.01
C LEU A 133 -13.26 8.53 -20.15
N ASP A 134 -13.48 7.22 -20.05
CA ASP A 134 -13.93 6.40 -21.19
C ASP A 134 -15.46 6.18 -21.23
N GLY A 135 -16.25 6.87 -20.39
CA GLY A 135 -17.71 6.93 -20.57
C GLY A 135 -18.54 7.37 -19.37
N SER A 136 -19.81 7.68 -19.62
CA SER A 136 -20.84 8.05 -18.63
C SER A 136 -21.47 6.84 -17.92
N ARG A 137 -20.69 5.79 -17.65
CA ARG A 137 -21.15 4.56 -17.01
C ARG A 137 -20.69 4.53 -15.55
N PHE A 138 -21.39 3.75 -14.72
CA PHE A 138 -20.95 3.46 -13.37
C PHE A 138 -19.60 2.74 -13.40
N ASN A 139 -18.63 3.25 -12.65
CA ASN A 139 -17.33 2.59 -12.47
C ASN A 139 -17.53 1.36 -11.59
N VAL A 140 -17.44 0.18 -12.19
CA VAL A 140 -17.52 -1.09 -11.47
C VAL A 140 -16.17 -1.77 -11.52
N PHE A 141 -15.72 -2.26 -10.36
CA PHE A 141 -14.47 -3.01 -10.24
C PHE A 141 -14.47 -4.25 -11.14
N GLN A 142 -13.36 -4.42 -11.85
CA GLN A 142 -13.06 -5.59 -12.67
C GLN A 142 -11.90 -6.35 -12.06
N LEU A 143 -11.92 -7.67 -12.23
CA LEU A 143 -10.77 -8.51 -11.97
C LEU A 143 -10.04 -8.72 -13.29
N THR A 144 -8.76 -8.40 -13.30
CA THR A 144 -7.86 -8.66 -14.42
C THR A 144 -6.91 -9.77 -14.02
N ILE A 145 -6.81 -10.82 -14.83
CA ILE A 145 -5.79 -11.86 -14.71
C ILE A 145 -4.80 -11.76 -15.88
N GLN A 146 -3.55 -12.15 -15.61
CA GLN A 146 -2.53 -12.37 -16.62
C GLN A 146 -2.08 -13.83 -16.54
N THR A 147 -2.16 -14.56 -17.65
CA THR A 147 -1.69 -15.95 -17.72
C THR A 147 -0.16 -16.02 -17.69
N PRO A 148 0.44 -17.19 -17.41
CA PRO A 148 1.90 -17.38 -17.47
C PRO A 148 2.49 -17.04 -18.86
N GLU A 149 1.71 -17.20 -19.92
CA GLU A 149 2.07 -16.87 -21.31
C GLU A 149 1.92 -15.37 -21.62
N GLY A 150 1.41 -14.59 -20.66
CA GLY A 150 1.27 -13.13 -20.75
C GLY A 150 -0.07 -12.66 -21.32
N GLU A 151 -1.02 -13.55 -21.61
CA GLU A 151 -2.36 -13.15 -22.06
C GLU A 151 -3.12 -12.45 -20.92
N ILE A 152 -3.78 -11.33 -21.21
CA ILE A 152 -4.53 -10.54 -20.22
C ILE A 152 -6.03 -10.71 -20.47
N LYS A 153 -6.76 -11.13 -19.44
CA LYS A 153 -8.23 -11.22 -19.45
C LYS A 153 -8.81 -10.35 -18.34
N SER A 154 -9.91 -9.66 -18.62
CA SER A 154 -10.62 -8.84 -17.63
C SER A 154 -12.10 -9.17 -17.60
N SER A 155 -12.67 -9.30 -16.42
CA SER A 155 -14.08 -9.64 -16.21
C SER A 155 -14.65 -8.91 -15.01
N ARG A 156 -15.94 -8.61 -15.04
CA ARG A 156 -16.65 -7.98 -13.93
C ARG A 156 -16.77 -8.98 -12.77
N MET A 157 -16.48 -8.51 -11.56
CA MET A 157 -16.68 -9.32 -10.35
C MET A 157 -18.13 -9.29 -9.88
N LYS A 158 -18.60 -10.43 -9.36
CA LYS A 158 -19.79 -10.47 -8.51
C LYS A 158 -19.45 -9.85 -7.14
N PRO A 159 -20.42 -9.22 -6.44
CA PRO A 159 -20.16 -8.60 -5.13
C PRO A 159 -19.51 -9.53 -4.11
N ALA A 160 -19.92 -10.81 -4.07
CA ALA A 160 -19.34 -11.80 -3.16
C ALA A 160 -17.84 -12.03 -3.41
N ALA A 161 -17.42 -12.12 -4.67
CA ALA A 161 -16.01 -12.28 -5.03
C ALA A 161 -15.19 -11.03 -4.66
N TYR A 162 -15.76 -9.83 -4.86
CA TYR A 162 -15.11 -8.58 -4.48
C TYR A 162 -14.90 -8.48 -2.95
N LEU A 163 -15.93 -8.76 -2.16
CA LEU A 163 -15.88 -8.69 -0.69
C LEU A 163 -14.96 -9.76 -0.05
N GLN A 164 -14.64 -10.83 -0.78
CA GLN A 164 -13.67 -11.82 -0.32
C GLN A 164 -12.22 -11.43 -0.65
N LEU A 165 -12.02 -10.57 -1.66
CA LEU A 165 -10.70 -10.10 -2.09
C LEU A 165 -10.24 -8.82 -1.40
N VAL A 166 -11.16 -8.01 -0.87
CA VAL A 166 -10.91 -6.70 -0.23
C VAL A 166 -11.24 -6.78 1.24
#